data_AF-A0A1M7AUX2-F1
#
_entry.id   AF-A0A1M7AUX2-F1
#
_cell.length_a   1.000
_cell.length_b   1.000
_cell.length_c   1.000
_cell.angle_alpha   90.00
_cell.angle_beta   90.00
_cell.angle_gamma   90.00
#
_symmetry.space_group_name_H-M   'P 1'
#
loop_
_entity.id
_entity.type
_entity.pdbx_description
1 polymer ?
#
loop_
_entity_poly.entity_id
_entity_poly.type
_entity_poly.pdbx_seq_one_letter_code
_entity_poly.pdbx_strand_id
1 'polypeptide(L)'
;MKNFLLFLIPTITINLYSQSPVSGILNHTNSYFTMNAYNSSYDDGSFAKLFYDGNKKLIHFWNSDNAVPFTGLYVGNLYSMGKLGVGTSSPINNLDVIGVLGFRGINASNLPSSHWRLYFNASSTVDNGLQFRVNDELKVNFKNDTFMFDGLIRSKEIKVQLNVWSDFVFAKDYKLPTLEELETYIIQNQHLPDIPSETEVIENGVNLGEMNAKLLQKIEELTLYLIEQNKQNKAQQKKIEQLEQKVAALKP
;
A
#
# COMPACT_ATOMS: atom_id res chain seq x y z
N MET A 1 41.23 77.63 57.07
CA MET A 1 40.23 77.48 55.98
C MET A 1 40.96 76.87 54.80
N LYS A 2 40.62 75.74 54.17
CA LYS A 2 39.61 74.69 54.31
C LYS A 2 40.34 73.37 54.06
N ASN A 3 40.19 72.38 54.93
CA ASN A 3 40.70 71.02 54.71
C ASN A 3 39.80 70.30 53.71
N PHE A 4 40.34 69.84 52.58
CA PHE A 4 39.65 68.91 51.68
C PHE A 4 40.05 67.48 52.07
N LEU A 5 39.08 66.71 52.54
CA LEU A 5 39.22 65.30 52.88
C LEU A 5 39.04 64.49 51.59
N LEU A 6 40.12 63.87 51.10
CA LEU A 6 40.09 63.01 49.92
C LEU A 6 39.73 61.58 50.37
N PHE A 7 38.49 61.14 50.13
CA PHE A 7 38.11 59.74 50.35
C PHE A 7 38.52 58.90 49.13
N LEU A 8 39.54 58.06 49.28
CA LEU A 8 39.78 56.94 48.38
C LEU A 8 38.80 55.81 48.71
N ILE A 9 37.96 55.42 47.75
CA ILE A 9 37.16 54.20 47.84
C ILE A 9 37.93 53.11 47.06
N PRO A 10 38.48 52.06 47.71
CA PRO A 10 39.14 51.00 46.98
C PRO A 10 38.10 50.12 46.28
N THR A 11 38.18 50.04 44.95
CA THR A 11 37.47 49.04 44.16
C THR A 11 38.16 47.69 44.32
N ILE A 12 37.48 46.72 44.92
CA ILE A 12 37.94 45.33 44.97
C ILE A 12 37.42 44.61 43.73
N THR A 13 38.33 44.14 42.87
CA THR A 13 38.02 43.23 41.75
C THR A 13 38.31 41.81 42.19
N ILE A 14 37.26 40.98 42.34
CA ILE A 14 37.39 39.55 42.62
C ILE A 14 37.30 38.80 41.29
N ASN A 15 38.42 38.23 40.82
CA ASN A 15 38.42 37.30 39.69
C ASN A 15 38.20 35.88 40.21
N LEU A 16 37.00 35.33 40.03
CA LEU A 16 36.71 33.92 40.28
C LEU A 16 36.96 33.13 39.00
N TYR A 17 38.07 32.39 38.95
CA TYR A 17 38.29 31.35 37.95
C TYR A 17 37.63 30.07 38.45
N SER A 18 36.50 29.65 37.86
CA SER A 18 36.01 28.28 38.00
C SER A 18 36.18 27.53 36.67
N GLN A 19 36.98 26.47 36.71
CA GLN A 19 36.94 25.40 35.72
C GLN A 19 36.02 24.31 36.27
N SER A 20 34.71 24.50 36.07
CA SER A 20 33.64 23.50 36.25
C SER A 20 32.51 23.87 35.28
N PRO A 21 31.73 22.90 34.75
CA PRO A 21 30.67 23.21 33.79
C PRO A 21 29.70 24.25 34.37
N VAL A 22 29.56 25.37 33.65
CA VAL A 22 28.64 26.44 34.04
C VAL A 22 27.21 25.98 33.73
N SER A 23 26.44 25.61 34.75
CA SER A 23 24.97 25.62 34.64
C SER A 23 24.52 27.09 34.72
N GLY A 24 24.26 27.72 33.59
CA GLY A 24 23.82 29.12 33.53
C GLY A 24 22.31 29.26 33.40
N ILE A 25 21.71 30.21 34.13
CA ILE A 25 20.43 30.81 33.76
C ILE A 25 20.72 31.81 32.64
N LEU A 26 20.13 31.60 31.46
CA LEU A 26 20.20 32.54 30.34
C LEU A 26 19.31 33.74 30.67
N ASN A 27 19.89 34.72 31.36
CA ASN A 27 19.18 35.89 31.88
C ASN A 27 19.25 37.04 30.86
N HIS A 28 18.22 37.18 30.05
CA HIS A 28 17.91 38.38 29.29
C HIS A 28 16.43 38.67 29.56
N THR A 29 16.04 39.94 29.58
CA THR A 29 14.74 40.45 30.09
C THR A 29 13.48 39.86 29.40
N ASN A 30 13.65 38.95 28.43
CA ASN A 30 12.62 38.48 27.50
C ASN A 30 12.65 36.95 27.21
N SER A 31 13.38 36.13 27.99
CA SER A 31 13.37 34.64 27.90
C SER A 31 13.66 33.98 26.52
N TYR A 32 14.44 34.65 25.66
CA TYR A 32 15.00 34.12 24.42
C TYR A 32 16.55 34.09 24.33
N PHE A 33 17.13 32.98 23.87
CA PHE A 33 18.51 32.92 23.38
C PHE A 33 18.55 33.26 21.89
N THR A 34 19.37 34.24 21.49
CA THR A 34 19.61 34.58 20.08
C THR A 34 20.99 34.12 19.67
N MET A 35 21.07 33.37 18.56
CA MET A 35 22.30 33.05 17.85
C MET A 35 22.32 33.84 16.55
N ASN A 36 23.34 34.67 16.35
CA ASN A 36 23.57 35.35 15.08
C ASN A 36 24.37 34.41 14.14
N ALA A 37 24.23 34.58 12.83
CA ALA A 37 25.00 33.80 11.86
C ALA A 37 26.52 34.00 12.07
N TYR A 38 27.30 32.91 11.94
CA TYR A 38 28.75 33.01 11.96
C TYR A 38 29.27 33.39 10.57
N ASN A 39 29.52 34.69 10.33
CA ASN A 39 30.62 35.20 9.52
C ASN A 39 30.75 36.73 9.64
N SER A 40 31.95 37.25 9.91
CA SER A 40 32.25 38.67 10.07
C SER A 40 32.20 39.51 8.77
N SER A 41 31.55 39.00 7.71
CA SER A 41 31.39 39.71 6.42
C SER A 41 30.06 39.43 5.71
N TYR A 42 29.19 38.61 6.30
CA TYR A 42 27.84 38.30 5.82
C TYR A 42 26.88 38.47 7.00
N ASP A 43 26.66 39.72 7.39
CA ASP A 43 25.61 40.10 8.33
C ASP A 43 24.42 40.62 7.52
N ASP A 44 23.56 39.71 7.07
CA ASP A 44 22.31 40.02 6.37
C ASP A 44 21.14 40.30 7.35
N GLY A 45 21.44 40.34 8.66
CA GLY A 45 20.45 40.48 9.73
C GLY A 45 19.77 39.16 10.11
N SER A 46 20.20 38.02 9.57
CA SER A 46 19.63 36.71 9.93
C SER A 46 20.01 36.30 11.34
N PHE A 47 19.00 35.81 12.08
CA PHE A 47 19.20 35.27 13.42
C PHE A 47 18.35 34.01 13.63
N ALA A 48 18.88 33.12 14.47
CA ALA A 48 18.09 32.05 15.07
C ALA A 48 17.77 32.42 16.52
N LYS A 49 16.50 32.37 16.89
CA LYS A 49 16.03 32.61 18.26
C LYS A 49 15.42 31.33 18.82
N LEU A 50 15.88 30.93 20.00
CA LEU A 50 15.28 29.90 20.83
C LEU A 50 14.63 30.55 22.05
N PHE A 51 13.33 30.38 22.25
CA PHE A 51 12.66 30.93 23.44
C PHE A 51 11.63 29.97 24.03
N TYR A 52 11.49 30.03 25.35
CA TYR A 52 10.52 29.22 26.08
C TYR A 52 9.27 30.05 26.39
N ASP A 53 8.12 29.65 25.85
CA ASP A 53 6.82 30.17 26.24
C ASP A 53 6.36 29.45 27.52
N GLY A 54 6.47 30.12 28.66
CA GLY A 54 6.08 29.58 29.96
C GLY A 54 4.59 29.30 30.12
N ASN A 55 3.72 29.96 29.34
CA ASN A 55 2.27 29.76 29.40
C ASN A 55 1.86 28.49 28.65
N LYS A 56 2.44 28.28 27.45
CA LYS A 56 2.16 27.09 26.62
C LYS A 56 3.09 25.92 26.91
N LYS A 57 4.15 26.14 27.68
CA LYS A 57 5.24 25.19 27.95
C LYS A 57 5.90 24.68 26.66
N LEU A 58 6.14 25.59 25.71
CA LEU A 58 6.70 25.29 24.39
C LEU A 58 8.07 25.94 24.21
N ILE A 59 8.96 25.25 23.49
CA ILE A 59 10.22 25.84 22.99
C ILE A 59 10.00 26.20 21.52
N HIS A 60 10.15 27.48 21.22
CA HIS A 60 10.05 28.01 19.86
C HIS A 60 11.43 28.13 19.23
N PHE A 61 11.59 27.60 18.02
CA PHE A 61 12.73 27.87 17.14
C PHE A 61 12.26 28.83 16.07
N TRP A 62 12.78 30.05 16.08
CA TRP A 62 12.48 31.05 15.06
C TRP A 62 13.75 31.38 14.28
N ASN A 63 13.61 31.43 12.96
CA ASN A 63 14.63 31.85 12.02
C ASN A 63 13.97 32.92 11.14
N SER A 64 14.63 34.06 11.00
CA SER A 64 14.15 35.17 10.19
C SER A 64 15.25 35.55 9.23
N ASP A 65 14.96 35.44 7.93
CA ASP A 65 15.71 36.07 6.85
C ASP A 65 14.75 37.03 6.13
N ASN A 66 15.23 38.21 5.73
CA ASN A 66 14.41 39.28 5.14
C ASN A 66 13.83 38.89 3.76
N ALA A 67 14.26 37.77 3.18
CA ALA A 67 13.83 37.32 1.85
C ALA A 67 13.03 36.00 1.82
N VAL A 68 13.11 35.13 2.85
CA VAL A 68 12.46 33.80 2.80
C VAL A 68 12.00 33.31 4.20
N PRO A 69 10.69 33.11 4.44
CA PRO A 69 10.18 32.65 5.72
C PRO A 69 10.19 31.12 5.84
N PHE A 70 11.37 30.47 5.76
CA PHE A 70 11.48 29.04 6.09
C PHE A 70 12.34 28.80 7.32
N THR A 71 11.68 28.53 8.46
CA THR A 71 12.26 27.93 9.66
C THR A 71 12.51 26.43 9.44
N GLY A 72 13.58 26.09 8.71
CA GLY A 72 14.05 24.71 8.67
C GLY A 72 14.76 24.33 9.98
N LEU A 73 14.20 23.41 10.77
CA LEU A 73 14.92 22.80 11.90
C LEU A 73 15.63 21.53 11.41
N TYR A 74 16.96 21.57 11.30
CA TYR A 74 17.76 20.38 11.02
C TYR A 74 18.17 19.69 12.32
N VAL A 75 17.55 18.57 12.64
CA VAL A 75 17.92 17.73 13.78
C VAL A 75 18.53 16.44 13.24
N GLY A 76 19.77 16.13 13.63
CA GLY A 76 20.43 14.88 13.21
C GLY A 76 19.75 13.64 13.80
N ASN A 77 19.56 13.62 15.13
CA ASN A 77 18.78 12.61 15.83
C ASN A 77 17.73 13.28 16.70
N LEU A 78 16.45 12.92 16.52
CA LEU A 78 15.36 13.41 17.35
C LEU A 78 14.87 12.27 18.25
N TYR A 79 15.04 12.42 19.56
CA TYR A 79 14.48 11.54 20.57
C TYR A 79 13.35 12.28 21.29
N SER A 80 12.10 11.87 21.08
CA SER A 80 10.94 12.41 21.79
C SER A 80 10.41 11.38 22.77
N MET A 81 10.32 11.76 24.05
CA MET A 81 9.66 10.96 25.08
C MET A 81 8.13 11.14 25.10
N GLY A 82 7.60 12.04 24.24
CA GLY A 82 6.18 12.33 24.10
C GLY A 82 5.73 12.41 22.64
N LYS A 83 4.50 12.89 22.43
CA LYS A 83 3.93 13.08 21.08
C LYS A 83 4.54 14.30 20.39
N LEU A 84 4.83 14.17 19.10
CA LEU A 84 5.32 15.25 18.24
C LEU A 84 4.17 15.78 17.38
N GLY A 85 3.80 17.04 17.54
CA GLY A 85 2.78 17.72 16.73
C GLY A 85 3.43 18.65 15.70
N VAL A 86 3.02 18.55 14.43
CA VAL A 86 3.37 19.51 13.37
C VAL A 86 2.06 20.14 12.89
N GLY A 87 1.93 21.46 13.07
CA GLY A 87 0.67 22.16 12.81
C GLY A 87 -0.41 21.97 13.88
N THR A 88 -0.09 21.30 15.00
CA THR A 88 -0.99 21.15 16.16
C THR A 88 -0.24 21.27 17.48
N SER A 89 -0.85 21.91 18.48
CA SER A 89 -0.35 21.95 19.86
C SER A 89 -0.90 20.82 20.74
N SER A 90 -1.85 20.04 20.22
CA SER A 90 -2.57 19.00 20.95
C SER A 90 -2.55 17.68 20.16
N PRO A 91 -1.37 17.08 19.92
CA PRO A 91 -1.24 15.90 19.08
C PRO A 91 -1.99 14.69 19.68
N ILE A 92 -2.76 13.99 18.84
CA ILE A 92 -3.49 12.79 19.26
C ILE A 92 -2.70 11.51 19.02
N ASN A 93 -1.73 11.52 18.10
CA ASN A 93 -0.83 10.42 17.78
C ASN A 93 0.62 10.72 18.22
N ASN A 94 1.48 9.69 18.27
CA ASN A 94 2.90 9.88 18.59
C ASN A 94 3.62 10.84 17.63
N LEU A 95 3.21 10.83 16.37
CA LEU A 95 3.47 11.88 15.39
C LEU A 95 2.14 12.29 14.79
N ASP A 96 1.76 13.56 14.94
CA ASP A 96 0.50 14.11 14.44
C ASP A 96 0.79 15.32 13.57
N VAL A 97 0.38 15.26 12.31
CA VAL A 97 0.66 16.29 11.30
C VAL A 97 -0.66 16.77 10.72
N ILE A 98 -1.00 18.03 10.98
CA ILE A 98 -2.07 18.72 10.27
C ILE A 98 -1.47 19.31 8.99
N GLY A 99 -1.56 18.57 7.89
CA GLY A 99 -1.02 18.96 6.59
C GLY A 99 -0.35 17.81 5.84
N VAL A 100 0.64 18.14 5.02
CA VAL A 100 1.39 17.16 4.21
C VAL A 100 2.64 16.70 4.95
N LEU A 101 2.79 15.39 5.11
CA LEU A 101 4.00 14.77 5.62
C LEU A 101 4.73 14.05 4.48
N GLY A 102 5.84 14.62 4.02
CA GLY A 102 6.67 14.04 2.97
C GLY A 102 7.80 13.20 3.54
N PHE A 103 8.04 12.02 2.96
CA PHE A 103 9.18 11.17 3.30
C PHE A 103 9.97 10.85 2.04
N ARG A 104 11.30 10.79 2.15
CA ARG A 104 12.16 10.21 1.10
C ARG A 104 12.18 8.69 1.15
N GLY A 105 11.90 8.11 2.32
CA GLY A 105 11.78 6.69 2.54
C GLY A 105 11.32 6.39 3.97
N ILE A 106 10.72 5.22 4.16
CA ILE A 106 10.34 4.67 5.47
C ILE A 106 11.02 3.31 5.56
N ASN A 107 11.92 3.14 6.53
CA ASN A 107 12.60 1.87 6.76
C ASN A 107 12.05 1.24 8.06
N ALA A 108 11.43 0.07 7.92
CA ALA A 108 10.87 -0.71 9.03
C ALA A 108 11.66 -2.01 9.29
N SER A 109 12.94 -2.07 8.90
CA SER A 109 13.80 -3.22 9.21
C SER A 109 14.11 -3.30 10.71
N ASN A 110 14.23 -4.53 11.24
CA ASN A 110 14.60 -4.84 12.63
C ASN A 110 13.56 -4.52 13.72
N LEU A 111 12.26 -4.58 13.41
CA LEU A 111 11.23 -4.46 14.45
C LEU A 111 11.21 -5.71 15.36
N PRO A 112 11.11 -5.55 16.70
CA PRO A 112 11.37 -6.60 17.70
C PRO A 112 10.27 -7.68 17.84
N SER A 113 9.71 -8.15 16.73
CA SER A 113 8.60 -9.11 16.60
C SER A 113 7.20 -8.55 16.85
N SER A 114 6.24 -9.09 16.09
CA SER A 114 4.85 -8.66 15.88
C SER A 114 4.68 -7.54 14.84
N HIS A 115 4.40 -7.95 13.60
CA HIS A 115 3.82 -7.20 12.47
C HIS A 115 3.74 -5.67 12.63
N TRP A 116 4.47 -4.92 11.79
CA TRP A 116 4.12 -3.52 11.58
C TRP A 116 2.85 -3.42 10.75
N ARG A 117 2.03 -2.42 11.04
CA ARG A 117 0.82 -2.13 10.27
C ARG A 117 0.83 -0.67 9.88
N LEU A 118 0.39 -0.40 8.66
CA LEU A 118 0.15 0.94 8.18
C LEU A 118 -1.37 1.11 8.04
N TYR A 119 -1.96 1.92 8.91
CA TYR A 119 -3.39 2.21 8.91
C TYR A 119 -3.66 3.53 8.22
N PHE A 120 -4.54 3.52 7.22
CA PHE A 120 -5.09 4.72 6.61
C PHE A 120 -6.54 4.84 7.04
N ASN A 121 -6.83 5.74 7.99
CA ASN A 121 -8.20 6.07 8.39
C ASN A 121 -8.57 7.40 7.73
N ALA A 122 -9.70 7.40 7.04
CA ALA A 122 -10.15 8.47 6.19
C ALA A 122 -11.61 8.80 6.53
N SER A 123 -11.91 10.06 6.80
CA SER A 123 -13.28 10.54 6.97
C SER A 123 -14.08 10.29 5.69
N SER A 124 -15.32 9.82 5.84
CA SER A 124 -16.24 9.43 4.75
C SER A 124 -16.67 10.58 3.81
N THR A 125 -16.13 11.78 4.01
CA THR A 125 -16.56 13.03 3.35
C THR A 125 -15.63 13.50 2.24
N VAL A 126 -14.53 12.79 1.95
CA VAL A 126 -13.55 13.18 0.91
C VAL A 126 -12.96 11.94 0.23
N ASP A 127 -12.59 12.08 -1.05
CA ASP A 127 -11.83 11.08 -1.83
C ASP A 127 -10.49 10.80 -1.15
N ASN A 128 -10.49 9.83 -0.26
CA ASN A 128 -9.30 9.34 0.41
C ASN A 128 -8.89 8.02 -0.24
N GLY A 129 -7.67 7.96 -0.80
CA GLY A 129 -7.16 6.78 -1.46
C GLY A 129 -5.65 6.65 -1.31
N LEU A 130 -5.18 5.41 -1.16
CA LEU A 130 -3.76 5.09 -1.26
C LEU A 130 -3.41 4.93 -2.74
N GLN A 131 -2.51 5.77 -3.25
CA GLN A 131 -2.06 5.72 -4.63
C GLN A 131 -0.57 5.38 -4.70
N PHE A 132 -0.23 4.45 -5.60
CA PHE A 132 1.15 4.12 -5.93
C PHE A 132 1.43 4.55 -7.36
N ARG A 133 2.37 5.50 -7.54
CA ARG A 133 2.88 5.88 -8.85
C ARG A 133 4.28 5.30 -9.01
N VAL A 134 4.41 4.32 -9.88
CA VAL A 134 5.68 3.65 -10.21
C VAL A 134 5.95 3.81 -11.72
N ASN A 135 7.22 3.92 -12.09
CA ASN A 135 7.61 4.03 -13.51
C ASN A 135 7.67 2.65 -14.18
N ASP A 136 8.15 1.63 -13.45
CA ASP A 136 8.36 0.28 -13.97
C ASP A 136 7.43 -0.72 -13.28
N GLU A 137 7.82 -1.22 -12.11
CA GLU A 137 7.14 -2.33 -11.42
C GLU A 137 6.86 -2.01 -9.95
N LEU A 138 5.67 -2.38 -9.48
CA LEU A 138 5.32 -2.44 -8.06
C LEU A 138 5.35 -3.89 -7.60
N LYS A 139 6.33 -4.26 -6.75
CA LYS A 139 6.41 -5.59 -6.14
C LYS A 139 5.76 -5.60 -4.77
N VAL A 140 4.77 -6.47 -4.59
CA VAL A 140 4.12 -6.72 -3.29
C VAL A 140 4.27 -8.19 -2.96
N ASN A 141 4.99 -8.49 -1.88
CA ASN A 141 5.27 -9.87 -1.45
C ASN A 141 4.48 -10.20 -0.18
N PHE A 142 3.85 -11.37 -0.14
CA PHE A 142 3.09 -11.86 1.00
C PHE A 142 3.73 -13.15 1.50
N LYS A 143 4.01 -13.28 2.81
CA LYS A 143 4.72 -14.44 3.38
C LYS A 143 4.00 -15.78 3.13
N ASN A 144 2.67 -15.75 3.06
CA ASN A 144 1.82 -16.93 2.87
C ASN A 144 1.00 -16.83 1.57
N ASP A 145 1.49 -16.06 0.59
CA ASP A 145 0.84 -15.88 -0.73
C ASP A 145 -0.63 -15.44 -0.71
N THR A 146 -1.11 -14.91 0.42
CA THR A 146 -2.50 -14.53 0.62
C THR A 146 -2.67 -13.02 0.47
N PHE A 147 -3.46 -12.62 -0.52
CA PHE A 147 -3.93 -11.25 -0.68
C PHE A 147 -5.47 -11.26 -0.67
N MET A 148 -6.06 -10.53 0.27
CA MET A 148 -7.51 -10.40 0.39
C MET A 148 -7.93 -9.02 -0.12
N PHE A 149 -8.91 -8.99 -1.01
CA PHE A 149 -9.49 -7.78 -1.56
C PHE A 149 -11.02 -7.89 -1.51
N ASP A 150 -11.67 -6.92 -0.88
CA ASP A 150 -13.11 -6.85 -0.82
C ASP A 150 -13.61 -5.80 -1.82
N GLY A 151 -14.10 -6.28 -2.97
CA GLY A 151 -14.62 -5.45 -4.05
C GLY A 151 -14.10 -5.81 -5.45
N LEU A 152 -14.25 -4.88 -6.38
CA LEU A 152 -13.89 -5.07 -7.79
C LEU A 152 -12.45 -4.66 -8.11
N ILE A 153 -11.72 -5.55 -8.78
CA ILE A 153 -10.41 -5.24 -9.36
C ILE A 153 -10.62 -4.84 -10.83
N ARG A 154 -10.19 -3.62 -11.21
CA ARG A 154 -10.17 -3.17 -12.60
C ARG A 154 -8.73 -3.20 -13.10
N SER A 155 -8.47 -4.00 -14.12
CA SER A 155 -7.16 -4.14 -14.76
C SER A 155 -7.32 -4.22 -16.27
N LYS A 156 -6.25 -3.90 -17.00
CA LYS A 156 -6.19 -4.12 -18.45
C LYS A 156 -5.92 -5.59 -18.77
N GLU A 157 -5.09 -6.24 -17.95
CA GLU A 157 -4.69 -7.62 -18.11
C GLU A 157 -4.39 -8.24 -16.74
N ILE A 158 -4.64 -9.55 -16.61
CA ILE A 158 -4.26 -10.36 -15.45
C ILE A 158 -3.63 -11.65 -15.97
N LYS A 159 -2.39 -11.92 -15.57
CA LYS A 159 -1.72 -13.19 -15.82
C LYS A 159 -1.79 -14.05 -14.57
N VAL A 160 -2.53 -15.15 -14.63
CA VAL A 160 -2.63 -16.12 -13.54
C VAL A 160 -1.67 -17.27 -13.82
N GLN A 161 -0.81 -17.60 -12.85
CA GLN A 161 0.11 -18.74 -12.94
C GLN A 161 -0.47 -19.92 -12.17
N LEU A 162 -0.69 -21.04 -12.87
CA LEU A 162 -1.30 -22.24 -12.32
C LEU A 162 -0.36 -23.42 -12.40
N ASN A 163 -0.47 -24.33 -11.43
CA ASN A 163 0.27 -25.59 -11.40
C ASN A 163 -0.49 -26.74 -12.10
N VAL A 164 -1.77 -26.55 -12.43
CA VAL A 164 -2.64 -27.57 -13.01
C VAL A 164 -3.30 -27.00 -14.27
N TRP A 165 -3.29 -27.76 -15.36
CA TRP A 165 -3.92 -27.42 -16.64
C TRP A 165 -4.60 -28.66 -17.23
N SER A 166 -5.78 -28.48 -17.84
CA SER A 166 -6.51 -29.56 -18.50
C SER A 166 -5.93 -29.76 -19.91
N ASP A 167 -5.10 -30.79 -20.10
CA ASP A 167 -4.58 -31.23 -21.42
C ASP A 167 -4.67 -32.76 -21.58
N PHE A 168 -5.64 -33.38 -20.92
CA PHE A 168 -5.75 -34.85 -20.86
C PHE A 168 -6.99 -35.39 -21.61
N VAL A 169 -7.92 -34.54 -22.04
CA VAL A 169 -9.16 -34.98 -22.71
C VAL A 169 -8.87 -35.64 -24.07
N PHE A 170 -7.79 -35.22 -24.73
CA PHE A 170 -7.35 -35.81 -26.00
C PHE A 170 -6.43 -37.03 -25.84
N ALA A 171 -6.16 -37.48 -24.61
CA ALA A 171 -5.38 -38.68 -24.37
C ALA A 171 -6.14 -39.93 -24.87
N LYS A 172 -5.41 -40.94 -25.35
CA LYS A 172 -6.00 -42.15 -25.95
C LYS A 172 -6.84 -42.98 -24.97
N ASP A 173 -6.51 -42.89 -23.69
CA ASP A 173 -7.14 -43.59 -22.58
C ASP A 173 -8.18 -42.73 -21.84
N TYR A 174 -8.43 -41.51 -22.32
CA TYR A 174 -9.48 -40.67 -21.77
C TYR A 174 -10.86 -41.30 -22.03
N LYS A 175 -11.59 -41.55 -20.95
CA LYS A 175 -12.95 -42.11 -21.00
C LYS A 175 -13.94 -40.96 -21.12
N LEU A 176 -14.25 -40.59 -22.36
CA LEU A 176 -15.33 -39.65 -22.64
C LEU A 176 -16.67 -40.28 -22.19
N PRO A 177 -17.43 -39.64 -21.30
CA PRO A 177 -18.77 -40.11 -20.92
C PRO A 177 -19.68 -40.26 -22.14
N THR A 178 -20.75 -41.04 -22.04
CA THR A 178 -21.76 -41.02 -23.10
C THR A 178 -22.71 -39.82 -22.91
N LEU A 179 -23.41 -39.41 -23.97
CA LEU A 179 -24.39 -38.33 -23.86
C LEU A 179 -25.57 -38.71 -22.95
N GLU A 180 -25.93 -40.00 -22.90
CA GLU A 180 -26.97 -40.52 -22.01
C GLU A 180 -26.54 -40.49 -20.52
N GLU A 181 -25.28 -40.83 -20.23
CA GLU A 181 -24.70 -40.70 -18.90
C GLU A 181 -24.66 -39.24 -18.46
N LEU A 182 -24.25 -38.34 -19.36
CA LEU A 182 -24.19 -36.91 -19.11
C LEU A 182 -25.59 -36.31 -18.89
N GLU A 183 -26.57 -36.68 -19.72
CA GLU A 183 -27.97 -36.27 -19.55
C GLU A 183 -28.52 -36.71 -18.20
N THR A 184 -28.28 -37.97 -17.83
CA THR A 184 -28.70 -38.51 -16.52
C THR A 184 -28.08 -37.71 -15.37
N TYR A 185 -26.79 -37.38 -15.46
CA TYR A 185 -26.12 -36.57 -14.45
C TYR A 185 -26.72 -35.16 -14.35
N ILE A 186 -26.96 -34.49 -15.47
CA ILE A 186 -27.50 -33.12 -15.50
C ILE A 186 -28.92 -33.09 -14.92
N ILE A 187 -29.76 -34.07 -15.25
CA ILE A 187 -31.13 -34.15 -14.70
C ILE A 187 -31.10 -34.33 -13.18
N GLN A 188 -30.14 -35.12 -12.66
CA GLN A 188 -30.03 -35.40 -11.23
C GLN A 188 -29.39 -34.26 -10.43
N ASN A 189 -28.37 -33.60 -10.98
CA ASN A 189 -27.51 -32.67 -10.24
C ASN A 189 -27.68 -31.20 -10.66
N GLN A 190 -28.35 -30.93 -11.80
CA GLN A 190 -28.58 -29.58 -12.34
C GLN A 190 -27.30 -28.77 -12.67
N HIS A 191 -26.16 -29.43 -12.77
CA HIS A 191 -24.91 -28.85 -13.26
C HIS A 191 -24.09 -29.90 -14.03
N LEU A 192 -23.01 -29.47 -14.69
CA LEU A 192 -22.09 -30.38 -15.36
C LEU A 192 -21.18 -31.09 -14.35
N PRO A 193 -20.71 -32.32 -14.66
CA PRO A 193 -19.68 -32.98 -13.86
C PRO A 193 -18.45 -32.08 -13.67
N ASP A 194 -17.80 -32.17 -12.51
CA ASP A 194 -16.59 -31.41 -12.11
C ASP A 194 -16.77 -29.88 -11.95
N ILE A 195 -17.87 -29.32 -12.47
CA ILE A 195 -18.24 -27.92 -12.32
C ILE A 195 -19.04 -27.78 -11.01
N PRO A 196 -18.64 -26.86 -10.10
CA PRO A 196 -19.35 -26.68 -8.85
C PRO A 196 -20.78 -26.19 -9.08
N SER A 197 -21.67 -26.55 -8.16
CA SER A 197 -23.05 -26.06 -8.15
C SER A 197 -23.12 -24.57 -7.80
N GLU A 198 -24.23 -23.92 -8.13
CA GLU A 198 -24.46 -22.51 -7.78
C GLU A 198 -24.33 -22.27 -6.27
N THR A 199 -24.88 -23.18 -5.45
CA THR A 199 -24.80 -23.09 -3.98
C THR A 199 -23.35 -23.13 -3.51
N GLU A 200 -22.53 -24.04 -4.03
CA GLU A 200 -21.11 -24.12 -3.65
C GLU A 200 -20.32 -22.87 -4.05
N VAL A 201 -20.64 -22.29 -5.21
CA VAL A 201 -19.99 -21.06 -5.71
C VAL A 201 -20.37 -19.85 -4.85
N ILE A 202 -21.62 -19.73 -4.43
CA ILE A 202 -22.06 -18.64 -3.56
C ILE A 202 -21.44 -18.75 -2.16
N GLU A 203 -21.33 -19.96 -1.61
CA GLU A 203 -20.81 -20.19 -0.27
C GLU A 203 -19.28 -20.08 -0.19
N ASN A 204 -18.56 -20.67 -1.15
CA ASN A 204 -17.11 -20.84 -1.07
C ASN A 204 -16.32 -20.02 -2.10
N GLY A 205 -17.01 -19.40 -3.06
CA GLY A 205 -16.37 -18.75 -4.21
C GLY A 205 -15.79 -19.77 -5.20
N VAL A 206 -14.97 -19.27 -6.14
CA VAL A 206 -14.28 -20.11 -7.12
C VAL A 206 -12.82 -19.69 -7.25
N ASN A 207 -11.94 -20.69 -7.41
CA ASN A 207 -10.59 -20.42 -7.87
C ASN A 207 -10.62 -20.14 -9.37
N LEU A 208 -10.33 -18.89 -9.77
CA LEU A 208 -10.41 -18.45 -11.16
C LEU A 208 -9.63 -19.34 -12.13
N GLY A 209 -8.44 -19.78 -11.73
CA GLY A 209 -7.60 -20.60 -12.58
C GLY A 209 -8.11 -22.03 -12.73
N GLU A 210 -8.52 -22.65 -11.63
CA GLU A 210 -9.11 -23.99 -11.65
C GLU A 210 -10.40 -24.02 -12.44
N MET A 211 -11.26 -23.02 -12.27
CA MET A 211 -12.52 -22.91 -13.02
C MET A 211 -12.26 -22.78 -14.52
N ASN A 212 -11.28 -21.96 -14.93
CA ASN A 212 -10.89 -21.85 -16.33
C ASN A 212 -10.36 -23.17 -16.90
N ALA A 213 -9.57 -23.92 -16.12
CA ALA A 213 -9.08 -25.23 -16.54
C ALA A 213 -10.22 -26.25 -16.71
N LYS A 214 -11.20 -26.27 -15.79
CA LYS A 214 -12.40 -27.12 -15.89
C LYS A 214 -13.28 -26.73 -17.08
N LEU A 215 -13.46 -25.44 -17.34
CA LEU A 215 -14.20 -24.96 -18.52
C LEU A 215 -13.51 -25.39 -19.82
N LEU A 216 -12.17 -25.32 -19.88
CA LEU A 216 -11.42 -25.83 -21.02
C LEU A 216 -11.66 -27.34 -21.22
N GLN A 217 -11.60 -28.13 -20.15
CA GLN A 217 -11.92 -29.56 -20.20
C GLN A 217 -13.29 -29.81 -20.85
N LYS A 218 -14.33 -29.06 -20.45
CA LYS A 218 -15.68 -29.21 -21.01
C LYS A 218 -15.78 -28.76 -22.46
N ILE A 219 -15.02 -27.74 -22.87
CA ILE A 219 -14.91 -27.34 -24.29
C ILE A 219 -14.27 -28.46 -25.12
N GLU A 220 -13.23 -29.12 -24.60
CA GLU A 220 -12.58 -30.25 -25.28
C GLU A 220 -13.52 -31.46 -25.39
N GLU A 221 -14.21 -31.83 -24.32
CA GLU A 221 -15.23 -32.90 -24.31
C GLU A 221 -16.34 -32.60 -25.33
N LEU A 222 -16.87 -31.36 -25.33
CA LEU A 222 -17.87 -30.90 -26.30
C LEU A 222 -17.38 -31.02 -27.75
N THR A 223 -16.11 -30.69 -27.98
CA THR A 223 -15.49 -30.79 -29.31
C THR A 223 -15.44 -32.24 -29.79
N LEU A 224 -15.15 -33.20 -28.90
CA LEU A 224 -15.16 -34.62 -29.23
C LEU A 224 -16.58 -35.11 -29.61
N TYR A 225 -17.60 -34.72 -28.85
CA TYR A 225 -18.99 -35.04 -29.19
C TYR A 225 -19.39 -34.46 -30.56
N LEU A 226 -19.00 -33.21 -30.87
CA LEU A 226 -19.29 -32.59 -32.16
C LEU A 226 -18.61 -33.30 -33.33
N ILE A 227 -17.36 -33.74 -33.15
CA ILE A 227 -16.64 -34.53 -34.16
C ILE A 227 -17.38 -35.84 -34.43
N GLU A 228 -17.82 -36.53 -33.37
CA GLU A 228 -18.56 -37.78 -33.51
C GLU A 228 -19.92 -37.58 -34.17
N GLN A 229 -20.67 -36.55 -33.75
CA GLN A 229 -21.94 -36.19 -34.35
C GLN A 229 -21.80 -35.86 -35.85
N ASN A 230 -20.75 -35.14 -36.25
CA ASN A 230 -20.48 -34.86 -37.66
C ASN A 230 -20.20 -36.14 -38.48
N LYS A 231 -19.51 -37.12 -37.90
CA LYS A 231 -19.31 -38.43 -38.56
C LYS A 231 -20.63 -39.16 -38.75
N GLN A 232 -21.49 -39.16 -37.73
CA GLN A 232 -22.80 -39.78 -37.80
C GLN A 232 -23.69 -39.10 -38.84
N ASN A 233 -23.70 -37.76 -38.89
CA ASN A 233 -24.45 -36.99 -39.89
C ASN A 233 -23.99 -37.32 -41.32
N LYS A 234 -22.67 -37.41 -41.56
CA LYS A 234 -22.14 -37.82 -42.87
C LYS A 234 -22.54 -39.25 -43.23
N ALA A 235 -22.53 -40.17 -42.26
CA ALA A 235 -22.95 -41.54 -42.48
C ALA A 235 -24.45 -41.65 -42.78
N GLN A 236 -25.28 -40.86 -42.09
CA GLN A 236 -26.72 -40.76 -42.34
C GLN A 236 -27.01 -40.15 -43.72
N GLN A 237 -26.33 -39.06 -44.08
CA GLN A 237 -26.46 -38.43 -45.41
C GLN A 237 -26.15 -39.41 -46.54
N LYS A 238 -25.06 -40.17 -46.42
CA LYS A 238 -24.71 -41.21 -47.39
C LYS A 238 -25.78 -42.30 -47.50
N LYS A 239 -26.41 -42.69 -46.39
CA LYS A 239 -27.53 -43.65 -46.41
C LYS A 239 -28.77 -43.05 -47.08
N ILE A 240 -29.08 -41.78 -46.83
CA ILE A 240 -30.20 -41.07 -47.47
C ILE A 240 -30.01 -41.06 -48.98
N GLU A 241 -28.83 -40.65 -49.47
CA GLU A 241 -28.51 -40.65 -50.91
C GLU A 241 -28.67 -42.04 -51.54
N GLN A 242 -28.23 -43.11 -50.86
CA GLN A 242 -28.41 -44.48 -51.33
C GLN A 242 -29.88 -44.91 -51.38
N LEU A 243 -30.69 -44.49 -50.41
CA LEU A 243 -32.11 -44.79 -50.37
C LEU A 243 -32.86 -44.02 -51.47
N GLU A 244 -32.55 -42.74 -51.69
CA GLU A 244 -33.12 -41.93 -52.76
C GLU A 244 -32.84 -42.52 -54.14
N GLN A 245 -31.61 -43.00 -54.39
CA GLN A 245 -31.27 -43.70 -55.63
C GLN A 245 -32.09 -44.98 -55.82
N LYS A 246 -32.27 -45.79 -54.76
CA LYS A 246 -33.10 -46.99 -54.83
C LYS A 246 -34.57 -46.67 -55.09
N VAL A 247 -35.11 -45.64 -54.44
CA VAL A 247 -36.50 -45.20 -54.67
C VAL A 247 -36.69 -44.69 -56.09
N ALA A 248 -35.72 -43.96 -56.64
CA ALA A 248 -35.74 -43.51 -58.04
C ALA A 248 -35.73 -44.69 -59.02
N ALA A 249 -34.95 -45.74 -58.74
CA ALA A 249 -34.90 -46.94 -59.58
C ALA A 249 -36.16 -47.84 -59.50
N LEU A 250 -37.01 -47.66 -58.49
CA LEU A 250 -38.23 -48.44 -58.27
C LEU A 250 -39.50 -47.72 -58.75
N LYS A 251 -39.41 -46.46 -59.17
CA LYS A 251 -40.53 -45.74 -59.79
C LYS A 251 -40.64 -46.19 -61.27
N PRO A 252 -41.78 -46.81 -61.67
CA PRO A 252 -42.00 -47.25 -63.05
C PRO A 252 -42.18 -46.08 -64.02
#